data_AF-A0A5N6T9D1-F1
#
_entry.id   AF-A0A5N6T9D1-F1
#
_cell.length_a   1.000
_cell.length_b   1.000
_cell.length_c   1.000
_cell.angle_alpha   90.00
_cell.angle_beta   90.00
_cell.angle_gamma   90.00
#
_symmetry.space_group_name_H-M   'P 1'
#
loop_
_entity.id
_entity.type
_entity.pdbx_description
1 polymer ?
#
loop_
_entity_poly.entity_id
_entity_poly.type
_entity_poly.pdbx_seq_one_letter_code
_entity_poly.pdbx_strand_id
1 'polypeptide(L)'
;METEFFDESWLGKVISFTGPNTSWRLTGKLRDKNDQFSAGEMKHFPDAISGAYGTFRCQNVHSIAESAIMRIAMQIPHAGAKPDSFTGQASGSLPSYGQLMLDAYGTLQTRECRSAPRLLNMKRESQDHTGMLPGGSILYLLIEKAPGEQLDSPGFWGLGRRERDRIRQAFKAAWEECVAKGYRPYGDVSSLFWDSSACKMSVSLPFLTRSKADNTSTIYNFMTAYPTEPHTEWFNVLWIVWGLAKAPDGYRWWVETEKDSDMRRWTF
;
A
#
# COMPACT_ATOMS: atom_id res chain seq x y z
N MET A 1 16.85 11.90 2.35
CA MET A 1 16.18 11.46 1.12
C MET A 1 16.15 9.94 1.17
N GLU A 2 14.98 9.33 1.01
CA GLU A 2 14.84 7.86 0.97
C GLU A 2 15.43 7.37 -0.36
N THR A 3 16.27 6.33 -0.35
CA THR A 3 16.89 5.81 -1.58
C THR A 3 15.81 5.25 -2.51
N GLU A 4 15.80 5.69 -3.77
CA GLU A 4 14.94 5.13 -4.80
C GLU A 4 15.60 3.89 -5.42
N PHE A 5 14.84 2.82 -5.60
CA PHE A 5 15.32 1.56 -6.17
C PHE A 5 14.66 1.23 -7.52
N PHE A 6 13.60 1.94 -7.87
CA PHE A 6 12.92 1.83 -9.15
C PHE A 6 13.24 3.06 -10.00
N ASP A 7 14.39 3.04 -10.64
CA ASP A 7 14.81 4.11 -11.55
C ASP A 7 13.97 4.16 -12.85
N GLU A 8 14.28 5.12 -13.72
CA GLU A 8 13.60 5.30 -15.01
C GLU A 8 13.72 4.09 -15.94
N SER A 9 14.69 3.19 -15.74
CA SER A 9 14.84 1.97 -16.55
C SER A 9 13.66 1.01 -16.40
N TRP A 10 12.87 1.15 -15.33
CA TRP A 10 11.65 0.37 -15.13
C TRP A 10 10.52 0.79 -16.05
N LEU A 11 10.48 2.05 -16.48
CA LEU A 11 9.45 2.51 -17.41
C LEU A 11 9.63 1.85 -18.78
N GLY A 12 8.53 1.43 -19.39
CA GLY A 12 8.52 0.70 -20.64
C GLY A 12 8.77 -0.81 -20.51
N LYS A 13 9.23 -1.31 -19.34
CA LYS A 13 9.34 -2.76 -19.11
C LYS A 13 7.97 -3.44 -19.27
N VAL A 14 7.97 -4.60 -19.90
CA VAL A 14 6.78 -5.44 -20.11
C VAL A 14 6.83 -6.60 -19.13
N ILE A 15 5.81 -6.71 -18.31
CA ILE A 15 5.63 -7.81 -17.36
C ILE A 15 4.54 -8.73 -17.90
N SER A 16 4.93 -9.95 -18.23
CA SER A 16 4.02 -11.00 -18.70
C SER A 16 3.69 -11.97 -17.60
N PHE A 17 2.41 -12.33 -17.49
CA PHE A 17 1.90 -13.40 -16.62
C PHE A 17 1.57 -14.65 -17.45
N THR A 18 1.16 -15.72 -16.78
CA THR A 18 0.73 -16.95 -17.45
C THR A 18 -0.63 -16.74 -18.10
N GLY A 19 -0.74 -17.03 -19.40
CA GLY A 19 -2.00 -16.99 -20.15
C GLY A 19 -2.04 -15.92 -21.26
N PRO A 20 -3.01 -16.01 -22.18
CA PRO A 20 -3.10 -15.13 -23.33
C PRO A 20 -3.44 -13.70 -22.91
N ASN A 21 -2.86 -12.71 -23.61
CA ASN A 21 -3.14 -11.29 -23.43
C ASN A 21 -2.87 -10.73 -22.01
N THR A 22 -1.95 -11.35 -21.26
CA THR A 22 -1.61 -10.95 -19.90
C THR A 22 -0.26 -10.22 -19.81
N SER A 23 0.11 -9.48 -20.86
CA SER A 23 1.34 -8.68 -20.88
C SER A 23 1.04 -7.22 -20.62
N TRP A 24 1.72 -6.63 -19.63
CA TRP A 24 1.46 -5.27 -19.15
C TRP A 24 2.73 -4.43 -19.19
N ARG A 25 2.65 -3.27 -19.83
CA ARG A 25 3.76 -2.32 -19.89
C ARG A 25 3.67 -1.33 -18.73
N LEU A 26 4.77 -1.09 -18.02
CA LEU A 26 4.87 -0.05 -17.00
C LEU A 26 4.94 1.32 -17.69
N THR A 27 3.97 2.19 -17.47
CA THR A 27 3.83 3.48 -18.19
C THR A 27 4.08 4.70 -17.33
N GLY A 28 4.11 4.56 -16.00
CA GLY A 28 4.48 5.64 -15.10
C GLY A 28 4.68 5.17 -13.67
N LYS A 29 5.71 5.70 -13.00
CA LYS A 29 5.99 5.43 -11.58
C LYS A 29 5.09 6.31 -10.71
N LEU A 30 4.43 5.70 -9.74
CA LEU A 30 3.55 6.39 -8.79
C LEU A 30 4.18 6.51 -7.41
N ARG A 31 4.89 5.47 -6.95
CA ARG A 31 5.58 5.45 -5.65
C ARG A 31 6.80 4.55 -5.71
N ASP A 32 7.80 4.88 -4.91
CA ASP A 32 9.03 4.12 -4.66
C ASP A 32 9.33 4.20 -3.15
N LYS A 33 9.41 3.05 -2.49
CA LYS A 33 9.61 2.91 -1.04
C LYS A 33 10.55 1.75 -0.76
N ASN A 34 11.21 1.77 0.39
CA ASN A 34 12.03 0.63 0.83
C ASN A 34 12.05 0.48 2.35
N ASP A 35 12.38 -0.72 2.80
CA ASP A 35 12.73 -1.05 4.19
C ASP A 35 14.15 -1.64 4.22
N GLN A 36 15.12 -0.92 3.65
CA GLN A 36 16.50 -1.39 3.61
C GLN A 36 17.12 -1.41 5.01
N PHE A 37 17.50 -2.60 5.49
CA PHE A 37 18.15 -2.77 6.79
C PHE A 37 19.66 -2.56 6.70
N SER A 38 20.23 -1.91 7.70
CA SER A 38 21.67 -1.83 7.91
C SER A 38 22.21 -3.08 8.62
N ALA A 39 23.53 -3.31 8.50
CA ALA A 39 24.21 -4.40 9.21
C ALA A 39 24.03 -4.33 10.74
N GLY A 40 23.84 -3.13 11.31
CA GLY A 40 23.57 -2.96 12.74
C GLY A 40 22.17 -3.44 13.11
N GLU A 41 21.16 -3.08 12.33
CA GLU A 41 19.76 -3.50 12.55
C GLU A 41 19.58 -5.00 12.38
N MET A 42 20.27 -5.61 11.43
CA MET A 42 20.24 -7.06 11.23
C MET A 42 20.70 -7.86 12.44
N LYS A 43 21.54 -7.30 13.31
CA LYS A 43 21.92 -7.97 14.57
C LYS A 43 20.72 -8.15 15.51
N HIS A 44 19.74 -7.26 15.42
CA HIS A 44 18.51 -7.31 16.21
C HIS A 44 17.40 -8.07 15.48
N PHE A 45 17.45 -8.13 14.14
CA PHE A 45 16.48 -8.79 13.29
C PHE A 45 17.19 -9.67 12.26
N PRO A 46 17.75 -10.83 12.68
CA PRO A 46 18.58 -11.66 11.81
C PRO A 46 17.80 -12.23 10.60
N ASP A 47 16.49 -12.38 10.73
CA ASP A 47 15.61 -12.87 9.67
C ASP A 47 15.01 -11.74 8.80
N ALA A 48 15.38 -10.48 9.05
CA ALA A 48 14.84 -9.35 8.29
C ALA A 48 15.40 -9.32 6.87
N ILE A 49 14.49 -9.26 5.90
CA ILE A 49 14.81 -9.20 4.47
C ILE A 49 14.59 -7.76 4.00
N SER A 50 15.64 -7.11 3.52
CA SER A 50 15.52 -5.78 2.91
C SER A 50 14.71 -5.84 1.62
N GLY A 51 13.74 -4.95 1.47
CA GLY A 51 12.87 -4.87 0.32
C GLY A 51 12.79 -3.46 -0.29
N ALA A 52 12.54 -3.43 -1.59
CA ALA A 52 12.10 -2.25 -2.32
C ALA A 52 10.70 -2.49 -2.91
N TYR A 53 9.91 -1.43 -2.93
CA TYR A 53 8.48 -1.46 -3.22
C TYR A 53 8.06 -0.37 -4.20
N GLY A 54 7.71 -0.79 -5.42
CA GLY A 54 7.35 0.09 -6.53
C GLY A 54 5.86 0.03 -6.84
N THR A 55 5.23 1.18 -7.06
CA THR A 55 3.87 1.27 -7.62
C THR A 55 3.93 1.89 -9.00
N PHE A 56 3.31 1.27 -9.99
CA PHE A 56 3.30 1.77 -11.36
C PHE A 56 1.89 1.76 -11.93
N ARG A 57 1.62 2.74 -12.80
CA ARG A 57 0.56 2.61 -13.81
C ARG A 57 1.05 1.64 -14.87
N CYS A 58 0.16 0.79 -15.35
CA CYS A 58 0.45 -0.09 -16.46
C CYS A 58 -0.72 -0.17 -17.43
N GLN A 59 -0.39 -0.56 -18.65
CA GLN A 59 -1.33 -0.67 -19.77
C GLN A 59 -1.17 -2.04 -20.42
N ASN A 60 -2.28 -2.67 -20.80
CA ASN A 60 -2.23 -3.96 -21.48
C ASN A 60 -1.58 -3.76 -22.86
N VAL A 61 -0.57 -4.58 -23.18
CA VAL A 61 0.13 -4.52 -24.47
C VAL A 61 -0.79 -4.91 -25.63
N HIS A 62 -1.83 -5.71 -25.36
CA HIS A 62 -2.79 -6.17 -26.35
C HIS A 62 -4.05 -5.28 -26.42
N SER A 63 -4.23 -4.34 -25.49
CA SER A 63 -5.38 -3.44 -25.43
C SER A 63 -5.02 -2.13 -24.75
N ILE A 64 -4.87 -1.05 -25.54
CA ILE A 64 -4.54 0.27 -24.98
C ILE A 64 -5.66 0.86 -24.10
N ALA A 65 -6.89 0.35 -24.20
CA ALA A 65 -7.99 0.79 -23.36
C ALA A 65 -7.90 0.22 -21.94
N GLU A 66 -7.20 -0.89 -21.75
CA GLU A 66 -7.06 -1.55 -20.46
C GLU A 66 -5.88 -0.97 -19.67
N SER A 67 -6.20 -0.44 -18.50
CA SER A 67 -5.21 0.10 -17.56
C SER A 67 -5.35 -0.56 -16.19
N ALA A 68 -4.22 -0.72 -15.52
CA ALA A 68 -4.14 -1.37 -14.22
C ALA A 68 -3.01 -0.74 -13.39
N ILE A 69 -2.90 -1.18 -12.14
CA ILE A 69 -1.81 -0.81 -11.23
C ILE A 69 -0.90 -2.03 -11.05
N MET A 70 0.39 -1.86 -11.29
CA MET A 70 1.40 -2.87 -10.96
C MET A 70 2.04 -2.52 -9.62
N ARG A 71 2.05 -3.49 -8.71
CA ARG A 71 2.84 -3.43 -7.48
C ARG A 71 3.97 -4.42 -7.55
N ILE A 72 5.18 -3.94 -7.30
CA ILE A 72 6.40 -4.74 -7.37
C ILE A 72 7.05 -4.69 -6.00
N ALA A 73 7.32 -5.85 -5.42
CA ALA A 73 8.14 -5.99 -4.22
C ALA A 73 9.35 -6.84 -4.57
N MET A 74 10.55 -6.30 -4.39
CA MET A 74 11.79 -7.01 -4.71
C MET A 74 12.72 -7.00 -3.51
N GLN A 75 13.40 -8.11 -3.28
CA GLN A 75 14.50 -8.17 -2.32
C GLN A 75 15.65 -7.28 -2.82
N ILE A 76 16.23 -6.50 -1.92
CA ILE A 76 17.41 -5.67 -2.21
C ILE A 76 18.54 -6.03 -1.26
N PRO A 77 19.80 -5.68 -1.59
CA PRO A 77 20.91 -5.83 -0.67
C PRO A 77 20.70 -4.99 0.60
N HIS A 78 21.27 -5.42 1.72
CA HIS A 78 21.35 -4.59 2.92
C HIS A 78 22.15 -3.31 2.68
N ALA A 79 21.87 -2.27 3.46
CA ALA A 79 22.54 -0.98 3.31
C ALA A 79 24.05 -1.13 3.55
N GLY A 80 24.86 -0.70 2.57
CA GLY A 80 26.31 -0.78 2.62
C GLY A 80 26.90 -2.16 2.29
N ALA A 81 26.09 -3.13 1.84
CA ALA A 81 26.58 -4.40 1.36
C ALA A 81 27.49 -4.23 0.12
N LYS A 82 28.55 -5.05 0.04
CA LYS A 82 29.42 -5.09 -1.14
C LYS A 82 28.85 -6.06 -2.18
N PRO A 83 29.07 -5.83 -3.49
CA PRO A 83 28.57 -6.73 -4.55
C PRO A 83 28.92 -8.21 -4.32
N ASP A 84 30.13 -8.50 -3.84
CA ASP A 84 30.59 -9.87 -3.58
C ASP A 84 29.76 -10.60 -2.50
N SER A 85 29.04 -9.88 -1.64
CA SER A 85 28.19 -10.47 -0.60
C SER A 85 26.72 -10.61 -1.01
N PHE A 86 26.35 -10.25 -2.24
CA PHE A 86 24.96 -10.28 -2.71
C PHE A 86 24.44 -11.72 -2.83
N THR A 87 25.22 -12.62 -3.42
CA THR A 87 24.82 -14.03 -3.60
C THR A 87 24.49 -14.71 -2.27
N GLY A 88 25.18 -14.35 -1.19
CA GLY A 88 24.92 -14.87 0.15
C GLY A 88 23.69 -14.29 0.84
N GLN A 89 23.11 -13.20 0.31
CA GLN A 89 21.89 -12.56 0.84
C GLN A 89 20.64 -13.00 0.11
N ALA A 90 20.77 -13.49 -1.13
CA ALA A 90 19.63 -13.90 -1.94
C ALA A 90 18.77 -14.96 -1.21
N SER A 91 17.47 -14.69 -1.11
CA SER A 91 16.51 -15.55 -0.45
C SER A 91 15.29 -15.77 -1.34
N GLY A 92 14.73 -16.98 -1.29
CA GLY A 92 13.43 -17.28 -1.92
C GLY A 92 12.24 -16.66 -1.17
N SER A 93 12.46 -16.18 0.06
CA SER A 93 11.46 -15.52 0.88
C SER A 93 11.23 -14.07 0.43
N LEU A 94 9.99 -13.61 0.51
CA LEU A 94 9.65 -12.22 0.18
C LEU A 94 10.03 -11.27 1.32
N PRO A 95 10.41 -10.02 1.00
CA PRO A 95 10.42 -8.94 1.99
C PRO A 95 9.06 -8.82 2.69
N SER A 96 9.07 -8.42 3.97
CA SER A 96 7.88 -8.49 4.84
C SER A 96 6.67 -7.75 4.24
N TYR A 97 6.86 -6.55 3.68
CA TYR A 97 5.72 -5.83 3.07
C TYR A 97 5.25 -6.46 1.76
N GLY A 98 6.14 -7.14 1.02
CA GLY A 98 5.77 -7.93 -0.15
C GLY A 98 4.83 -9.07 0.23
N GLN A 99 5.14 -9.81 1.31
CA GLN A 99 4.32 -10.88 1.82
C GLN A 99 2.97 -10.37 2.37
N LEU A 100 2.98 -9.30 3.18
CA LEU A 100 1.76 -8.70 3.72
C LEU A 100 0.80 -8.24 2.61
N MET A 101 1.31 -7.61 1.55
CA MET A 101 0.47 -7.23 0.40
C MET A 101 -0.12 -8.44 -0.31
N LEU A 102 0.67 -9.49 -0.54
CA LEU A 102 0.19 -10.71 -1.17
C LEU A 102 -0.95 -11.33 -0.35
N ASP A 103 -0.77 -11.44 0.96
CA ASP A 103 -1.78 -11.99 1.87
C ASP A 103 -3.05 -11.13 1.90
N ALA A 104 -2.90 -9.80 1.87
CA ALA A 104 -4.01 -8.86 1.84
C ALA A 104 -4.88 -9.02 0.58
N TYR A 105 -4.24 -8.93 -0.59
CA TYR A 105 -4.96 -9.04 -1.86
C TYR A 105 -5.53 -10.45 -2.06
N GLY A 106 -4.82 -11.49 -1.63
CA GLY A 106 -5.33 -12.87 -1.66
C GLY A 106 -6.57 -13.05 -0.76
N THR A 107 -6.56 -12.49 0.44
CA THR A 107 -7.69 -12.56 1.38
C THR A 107 -8.90 -11.80 0.87
N LEU A 108 -8.71 -10.54 0.43
CA LEU A 108 -9.78 -9.68 -0.07
C LEU A 108 -10.41 -10.24 -1.36
N GLN A 109 -9.59 -10.84 -2.23
CA GLN A 109 -10.08 -11.53 -3.43
C GLN A 109 -10.90 -12.77 -3.06
N THR A 110 -10.38 -13.65 -2.20
CA THR A 110 -11.06 -14.88 -1.77
C THR A 110 -12.39 -14.59 -1.08
N ARG A 111 -12.47 -13.48 -0.34
CA ARG A 111 -13.69 -13.08 0.39
C ARG A 111 -14.57 -12.11 -0.40
N GLU A 112 -14.23 -11.82 -1.65
CA GLU A 112 -15.00 -10.97 -2.56
C GLU A 112 -15.29 -9.56 -2.00
N CYS A 113 -14.27 -8.89 -1.46
CA CYS A 113 -14.40 -7.50 -1.01
C CYS A 113 -14.64 -6.57 -2.21
N ARG A 114 -15.76 -5.84 -2.21
CA ARG A 114 -16.16 -4.94 -3.30
C ARG A 114 -15.59 -3.54 -3.16
N SER A 115 -15.11 -3.21 -1.97
CA SER A 115 -14.53 -1.91 -1.60
C SER A 115 -13.01 -1.85 -1.75
N ALA A 116 -12.37 -2.92 -2.23
CA ALA A 116 -10.96 -2.96 -2.55
C ALA A 116 -10.75 -3.29 -4.03
N PRO A 117 -9.71 -2.73 -4.69
CA PRO A 117 -9.33 -3.15 -6.03
C PRO A 117 -8.97 -4.63 -6.08
N ARG A 118 -9.42 -5.33 -7.13
CA ARG A 118 -9.18 -6.77 -7.25
C ARG A 118 -7.75 -7.06 -7.68
N LEU A 119 -7.21 -8.17 -7.19
CA LEU A 119 -6.02 -8.77 -7.77
C LEU A 119 -6.39 -9.42 -9.11
N LEU A 120 -5.83 -8.91 -10.20
CA LEU A 120 -6.06 -9.41 -11.55
C LEU A 120 -5.16 -10.60 -11.84
N ASN A 121 -3.86 -10.47 -11.55
CA ASN A 121 -2.85 -11.52 -11.72
C ASN A 121 -1.72 -11.33 -10.72
N MET A 122 -0.94 -12.39 -10.50
CA MET A 122 0.30 -12.31 -9.74
C MET A 122 1.36 -13.26 -10.31
N LYS A 123 2.63 -12.94 -10.07
CA LYS A 123 3.73 -13.90 -10.24
C LYS A 123 4.87 -13.62 -9.28
N ARG A 124 5.58 -14.67 -8.90
CA ARG A 124 6.79 -14.62 -8.08
C ARG A 124 7.92 -15.27 -8.86
N GLU A 125 9.06 -14.61 -8.89
CA GLU A 125 10.24 -15.05 -9.62
C GLU A 125 11.50 -14.78 -8.78
N SER A 126 12.62 -15.37 -9.19
CA SER A 126 13.95 -14.96 -8.74
C SER A 126 14.48 -13.89 -9.68
N GLN A 127 15.12 -12.87 -9.14
CA GLN A 127 15.79 -11.83 -9.91
C GLN A 127 16.89 -12.43 -10.77
N ASP A 128 16.98 -11.98 -12.02
CA ASP A 128 18.03 -12.39 -12.94
C ASP A 128 19.38 -11.70 -12.61
N HIS A 129 20.39 -11.95 -13.44
CA HIS A 129 21.74 -11.39 -13.30
C HIS A 129 21.81 -9.87 -13.44
N THR A 130 20.75 -9.21 -13.93
CA THR A 130 20.63 -7.75 -14.03
C THR A 130 19.85 -7.14 -12.87
N GLY A 131 19.23 -7.97 -12.03
CA GLY A 131 18.50 -7.53 -10.84
C GLY A 131 19.41 -6.92 -9.78
N MET A 132 18.80 -6.17 -8.85
CA MET A 132 19.51 -5.52 -7.74
C MET A 132 20.14 -6.53 -6.79
N LEU A 133 19.53 -7.71 -6.67
CA LEU A 133 20.07 -8.83 -5.93
C LEU A 133 19.83 -10.12 -6.74
N PRO A 134 20.75 -10.51 -7.63
CA PRO A 134 20.60 -11.72 -8.44
C PRO A 134 20.29 -12.95 -7.57
N GLY A 135 19.26 -13.71 -7.95
CA GLY A 135 18.74 -14.85 -7.19
C GLY A 135 17.76 -14.48 -6.06
N GLY A 136 17.71 -13.21 -5.64
CA GLY A 136 16.77 -12.72 -4.63
C GLY A 136 15.32 -12.73 -5.15
N SER A 137 14.36 -12.72 -4.23
CA SER A 137 12.94 -12.80 -4.61
C SER A 137 12.43 -11.50 -5.25
N ILE A 138 11.48 -11.64 -6.19
CA ILE A 138 10.68 -10.54 -6.72
C ILE A 138 9.22 -10.99 -6.92
N LEU A 139 8.29 -10.13 -6.50
CA LEU A 139 6.85 -10.33 -6.60
C LEU A 139 6.25 -9.23 -7.46
N TYR A 140 5.39 -9.63 -8.39
CA TYR A 140 4.56 -8.74 -9.19
C TYR A 140 3.08 -9.02 -8.88
N LEU A 141 2.36 -7.98 -8.48
CA LEU A 141 0.91 -8.00 -8.31
C LEU A 141 0.28 -7.03 -9.30
N LEU A 142 -0.51 -7.56 -10.23
CA LEU A 142 -1.32 -6.77 -11.13
C LEU A 142 -2.69 -6.55 -10.49
N ILE A 143 -3.01 -5.29 -10.20
CA ILE A 143 -4.19 -4.89 -9.44
C ILE A 143 -5.07 -4.03 -10.34
N GLU A 144 -6.38 -4.22 -10.22
CA GLU A 144 -7.38 -3.42 -10.91
C GLU A 144 -7.16 -1.92 -10.61
N LYS A 145 -7.33 -1.09 -11.63
CA LYS A 145 -7.40 0.35 -11.41
C LYS A 145 -8.72 0.66 -10.70
N ALA A 146 -8.65 1.20 -9.49
CA ALA A 146 -9.83 1.59 -8.74
C ALA A 146 -10.71 2.56 -9.57
N PRO A 147 -12.04 2.38 -9.57
CA PRO A 147 -12.96 3.29 -10.25
C PRO A 147 -12.99 4.66 -9.55
N GLY A 148 -13.38 5.68 -10.30
CA GLY A 148 -13.50 7.05 -9.80
C GLY A 148 -12.19 7.83 -9.73
N GLU A 149 -12.24 8.96 -9.05
CA GLU A 149 -11.11 9.87 -8.90
C GLU A 149 -10.36 9.59 -7.60
N GLN A 150 -9.03 9.54 -7.67
CA GLN A 150 -8.19 9.48 -6.48
C GLN A 150 -8.34 10.80 -5.73
N LEU A 151 -8.73 10.72 -4.46
CA LEU A 151 -8.86 11.92 -3.64
C LEU A 151 -7.47 12.42 -3.22
N ASP A 152 -7.38 13.73 -3.01
CA ASP A 152 -6.28 14.35 -2.29
C ASP A 152 -6.85 15.36 -1.28
N SER A 153 -6.01 15.85 -0.37
CA SER A 153 -6.49 16.75 0.69
C SER A 153 -7.04 18.08 0.12
N PRO A 154 -6.31 18.83 -0.73
CA PRO A 154 -6.86 20.05 -1.34
C PRO A 154 -8.19 19.83 -2.09
N GLY A 155 -8.26 18.80 -2.92
CA GLY A 155 -9.41 18.42 -3.72
C GLY A 155 -10.60 18.06 -2.84
N PHE A 156 -10.40 17.18 -1.84
CA PHE A 156 -11.46 16.80 -0.91
C PHE A 156 -12.02 18.02 -0.15
N TRP A 157 -11.15 18.87 0.41
CA TRP A 157 -11.58 20.04 1.18
C TRP A 157 -12.15 21.17 0.31
N GLY A 158 -11.86 21.17 -0.99
CA GLY A 158 -12.47 22.07 -1.99
C GLY A 158 -13.91 21.70 -2.37
N LEU A 159 -14.36 20.47 -2.06
CA LEU A 159 -15.73 20.02 -2.35
C LEU A 159 -16.76 20.65 -1.40
N GLY A 160 -17.98 20.83 -1.89
CA GLY A 160 -19.12 21.26 -1.08
C GLY A 160 -19.42 20.26 0.04
N ARG A 161 -19.91 20.75 1.19
CA ARG A 161 -20.17 19.94 2.40
C ARG A 161 -20.99 18.68 2.13
N ARG A 162 -22.05 18.79 1.31
CA ARG A 162 -22.90 17.66 0.93
C ARG A 162 -22.12 16.53 0.27
N GLU A 163 -21.18 16.86 -0.62
CA GLU A 163 -20.37 15.86 -1.32
C GLU A 163 -19.33 15.24 -0.39
N ARG A 164 -18.70 16.05 0.47
CA ARG A 164 -17.77 15.55 1.50
C ARG A 164 -18.46 14.58 2.47
N ASP A 165 -19.72 14.83 2.83
CA ASP A 165 -20.49 13.92 3.68
C ASP A 165 -20.86 12.61 2.96
N ARG A 166 -21.13 12.63 1.65
CA ARG A 166 -21.30 11.39 0.85
C ARG A 166 -20.02 10.58 0.82
N ILE A 167 -18.87 11.23 0.56
CA ILE A 167 -17.55 10.59 0.58
C ILE A 167 -17.29 9.92 1.93
N ARG A 168 -17.60 10.60 3.04
CA ARG A 168 -17.45 10.04 4.39
C ARG A 168 -18.31 8.80 4.58
N GLN A 169 -19.61 8.89 4.27
CA GLN A 169 -20.53 7.75 4.39
C GLN A 169 -20.05 6.55 3.59
N ALA A 170 -19.65 6.77 2.32
CA ALA A 170 -19.13 5.72 1.46
C ALA A 170 -17.80 5.15 1.98
N PHE A 171 -16.91 6.00 2.50
CA PHE A 171 -15.65 5.56 3.10
C PHE A 171 -15.86 4.68 4.34
N LYS A 172 -16.73 5.08 5.27
CA LYS A 172 -17.03 4.28 6.46
C LYS A 172 -17.55 2.90 6.07
N ALA A 173 -18.52 2.85 5.14
CA ALA A 173 -19.06 1.58 4.64
C ALA A 173 -17.97 0.72 3.97
N ALA A 174 -17.11 1.32 3.15
CA ALA A 174 -16.02 0.63 2.48
C ALA A 174 -14.97 0.07 3.46
N TRP A 175 -14.64 0.85 4.49
CA TRP A 175 -13.72 0.44 5.54
C TRP A 175 -14.29 -0.72 6.37
N GLU A 176 -15.56 -0.62 6.78
CA GLU A 176 -16.27 -1.67 7.52
C GLU A 176 -16.39 -2.95 6.70
N GLU A 177 -16.62 -2.85 5.39
CA GLU A 177 -16.60 -4.02 4.50
C GLU A 177 -15.22 -4.67 4.50
N CYS A 178 -14.13 -3.93 4.27
CA CYS A 178 -12.78 -4.50 4.29
C CYS A 178 -12.50 -5.23 5.61
N VAL A 179 -12.89 -4.64 6.74
CA VAL A 179 -12.75 -5.26 8.08
C VAL A 179 -13.58 -6.54 8.18
N ALA A 180 -14.86 -6.53 7.80
CA ALA A 180 -15.67 -7.74 7.76
C ALA A 180 -15.08 -8.82 6.84
N LYS A 181 -14.35 -8.40 5.80
CA LYS A 181 -13.61 -9.27 4.87
C LYS A 181 -12.20 -9.62 5.35
N GLY A 182 -11.87 -9.37 6.60
CA GLY A 182 -10.67 -9.90 7.24
C GLY A 182 -9.44 -9.01 7.15
N TYR A 183 -9.57 -7.78 6.64
CA TYR A 183 -8.44 -6.87 6.51
C TYR A 183 -8.79 -5.45 6.97
N ARG A 184 -8.01 -4.89 7.90
CA ARG A 184 -8.19 -3.51 8.34
C ARG A 184 -7.44 -2.57 7.40
N PRO A 185 -8.11 -1.68 6.63
CA PRO A 185 -7.39 -0.70 5.83
C PRO A 185 -6.71 0.33 6.72
N TYR A 186 -5.51 0.72 6.30
CA TYR A 186 -4.76 1.85 6.83
C TYR A 186 -4.39 2.78 5.67
N GLY A 187 -4.16 4.07 5.90
CA GLY A 187 -3.83 5.01 4.83
C GLY A 187 -4.25 6.44 5.15
N ASP A 188 -4.29 7.25 4.10
CA ASP A 188 -4.73 8.63 4.14
C ASP A 188 -5.73 8.89 3.00
N VAL A 189 -6.18 10.14 2.85
CA VAL A 189 -7.11 10.54 1.79
C VAL A 189 -6.62 10.15 0.38
N SER A 190 -5.32 10.06 0.14
CA SER A 190 -4.74 9.64 -1.15
C SER A 190 -4.89 8.15 -1.46
N SER A 191 -5.28 7.35 -0.47
CA SER A 191 -5.63 5.94 -0.67
C SER A 191 -7.10 5.73 -1.06
N LEU A 192 -7.89 6.80 -1.15
CA LEU A 192 -9.33 6.76 -1.42
C LEU A 192 -9.63 7.11 -2.88
N PHE A 193 -10.52 6.33 -3.49
CA PHE A 193 -10.98 6.52 -4.86
C PHE A 193 -12.50 6.66 -4.87
N TRP A 194 -12.97 7.85 -5.24
CA TRP A 194 -14.37 8.22 -5.18
C TRP A 194 -15.01 8.17 -6.57
N ASP A 195 -15.99 7.28 -6.74
CA ASP A 195 -16.88 7.26 -7.90
C ASP A 195 -18.19 7.97 -7.53
N SER A 196 -18.30 9.24 -7.90
CA SER A 196 -19.48 10.06 -7.63
C SER A 196 -20.73 9.56 -8.35
N SER A 197 -20.57 8.93 -9.52
CA SER A 197 -21.69 8.42 -10.32
C SER A 197 -22.33 7.18 -9.69
N ALA A 198 -21.49 6.28 -9.17
CA ALA A 198 -21.92 5.08 -8.46
C ALA A 198 -22.13 5.30 -6.95
N CYS A 199 -21.80 6.49 -6.43
CA CYS A 199 -21.71 6.80 -5.02
C CYS A 199 -20.89 5.74 -4.24
N LYS A 200 -19.78 5.30 -4.82
CA LYS A 200 -18.98 4.18 -4.32
C LYS A 200 -17.56 4.62 -4.00
N MET A 201 -17.07 4.16 -2.85
CA MET A 201 -15.68 4.33 -2.43
C MET A 201 -14.90 3.05 -2.69
N SER A 202 -13.69 3.17 -3.21
CA SER A 202 -12.69 2.10 -3.21
C SER A 202 -11.48 2.52 -2.38
N VAL A 203 -11.00 1.62 -1.53
CA VAL A 203 -9.85 1.85 -0.66
C VAL A 203 -8.66 1.06 -1.21
N SER A 204 -7.65 1.77 -1.68
CA SER A 204 -6.37 1.17 -2.05
C SER A 204 -5.60 0.84 -0.77
N LEU A 205 -5.12 -0.40 -0.65
CA LEU A 205 -4.19 -0.77 0.41
C LEU A 205 -2.88 0.00 0.21
N PRO A 206 -2.35 0.80 1.14
CA PRO A 206 -1.11 1.53 0.92
C PRO A 206 0.08 0.57 0.80
N PHE A 207 1.17 1.05 0.20
CA PHE A 207 2.49 0.49 0.51
C PHE A 207 2.88 0.95 1.90
N LEU A 208 3.32 0.00 2.71
CA LEU A 208 3.67 0.24 4.10
C LEU A 208 4.91 1.14 4.15
N THR A 209 4.86 2.17 4.99
CA THR A 209 6.00 3.07 5.23
C THR A 209 6.49 2.87 6.66
N ARG A 210 7.79 2.61 6.81
CA ARG A 210 8.45 2.68 8.11
C ARG A 210 8.51 4.14 8.55
N SER A 211 7.88 4.48 9.68
CA SER A 211 8.13 5.77 10.33
C SER A 211 9.53 5.74 10.94
N LYS A 212 10.44 6.60 10.46
CA LYS A 212 11.67 6.93 11.20
C LYS A 212 11.29 7.90 12.32
N ALA A 213 10.87 7.37 13.46
CA ALA A 213 10.94 8.12 14.70
C ALA A 213 12.40 8.08 15.20
N ASP A 214 13.01 9.25 15.20
CA ASP A 214 14.14 9.71 15.99
C ASP A 214 14.49 8.86 17.22
N ASN A 215 15.59 8.11 17.09
CA ASN A 215 16.60 7.59 18.02
C ASN A 215 16.31 7.35 19.53
N THR A 216 15.05 7.23 19.94
CA THR A 216 14.68 6.89 21.31
C THR A 216 13.54 5.90 21.28
N SER A 217 13.86 4.65 21.67
CA SER A 217 12.91 3.58 21.97
C SER A 217 11.94 3.27 20.83
N THR A 218 12.33 2.32 19.99
CA THR A 218 11.51 1.70 18.93
C THR A 218 10.17 1.20 19.48
N ILE A 219 9.19 2.09 19.56
CA ILE A 219 7.79 1.71 19.55
C ILE A 219 7.49 1.38 18.09
N TYR A 220 7.31 0.10 17.81
CA TYR A 220 6.62 -0.35 16.61
C TYR A 220 5.21 0.25 16.63
N ASN A 221 5.04 1.48 16.17
CA ASN A 221 3.70 2.00 15.89
C ASN A 221 3.22 1.27 14.64
N PHE A 222 2.47 0.19 14.87
CA PHE A 222 1.84 -0.71 13.91
C PHE A 222 0.85 0.06 13.01
N MET A 223 1.37 0.84 12.07
CA MET A 223 0.60 1.61 11.09
C MET A 223 0.55 0.84 9.77
N THR A 224 -0.10 -0.33 9.78
CA THR A 224 -0.24 -1.15 8.57
C THR A 224 -1.64 -1.72 8.42
N ALA A 225 -1.97 -2.14 7.20
CA ALA A 225 -3.13 -2.97 7.00
C ALA A 225 -2.82 -4.38 7.53
N TYR A 226 -3.59 -4.86 8.50
CA TYR A 226 -3.38 -6.13 9.18
C TYR A 226 -4.62 -7.03 9.03
N PRO A 227 -4.45 -8.37 9.18
CA PRO A 227 -5.57 -9.25 9.46
C PRO A 227 -6.41 -8.67 10.60
N THR A 228 -7.73 -8.73 10.47
CA THR A 228 -8.60 -8.21 11.52
C THR A 228 -8.52 -9.02 12.79
N GLU A 229 -8.37 -8.32 13.92
CA GLU A 229 -8.60 -8.91 15.23
C GLU A 229 -10.11 -9.05 15.48
N PRO A 230 -10.55 -10.00 16.34
CA PRO A 230 -11.96 -10.32 16.60
C PRO A 230 -12.86 -9.14 17.02
N HIS A 231 -12.26 -8.00 17.39
CA HIS A 231 -12.94 -6.78 17.84
C HIS A 231 -12.50 -5.54 17.07
N THR A 232 -12.06 -5.70 15.81
CA THR A 232 -11.74 -4.53 14.97
C THR A 232 -13.02 -3.78 14.64
N GLU A 233 -13.23 -2.65 15.30
CA GLU A 233 -14.42 -1.81 15.12
C GLU A 233 -14.06 -0.43 14.58
N TRP A 234 -15.06 0.31 14.09
CA TRP A 234 -14.88 1.68 13.65
C TRP A 234 -14.61 2.62 14.83
N PHE A 235 -13.60 3.48 14.71
CA PHE A 235 -13.29 4.55 15.67
C PHE A 235 -13.48 5.90 15.00
N ASN A 236 -14.11 6.85 15.67
CA ASN A 236 -14.33 8.20 15.13
C ASN A 236 -13.01 8.89 14.74
N VAL A 237 -11.93 8.61 15.46
CA VAL A 237 -10.59 9.14 15.16
C VAL A 237 -10.11 8.81 13.74
N LEU A 238 -10.65 7.76 13.11
CA LEU A 238 -10.33 7.41 11.72
C LEU A 238 -10.71 8.52 10.74
N TRP A 239 -11.67 9.38 11.04
CA TRP A 239 -11.93 10.56 10.22
C TRP A 239 -10.71 11.49 10.14
N ILE A 240 -10.01 11.67 11.26
CA ILE A 240 -8.80 12.51 11.31
C ILE A 240 -7.62 11.78 10.67
N VAL A 241 -7.42 10.50 10.99
CA VAL A 241 -6.32 9.67 10.45
C VAL A 241 -6.35 9.67 8.91
N TRP A 242 -7.53 9.56 8.33
CA TRP A 242 -7.70 9.55 6.87
C TRP A 242 -7.83 10.94 6.26
N GLY A 243 -7.67 12.02 7.03
CA GLY A 243 -7.75 13.40 6.54
C GLY A 243 -9.16 13.88 6.16
N LEU A 244 -10.18 13.14 6.57
CA LEU A 244 -11.60 13.41 6.30
C LEU A 244 -12.26 14.27 7.39
N ALA A 245 -11.56 14.62 8.46
CA ALA A 245 -11.94 15.62 9.46
C ALA A 245 -10.70 16.36 9.96
N LYS A 246 -10.88 17.58 10.48
CA LYS A 246 -9.82 18.30 11.19
C LYS A 246 -10.14 18.34 12.67
N ALA A 247 -9.18 17.89 13.47
CA ALA A 247 -9.24 17.99 14.92
C ALA A 247 -9.07 19.46 15.37
N PRO A 248 -9.61 19.86 16.52
CA PRO A 248 -9.33 21.17 17.10
C PRO A 248 -7.87 21.27 17.56
N ASP A 249 -7.37 22.50 17.70
CA ASP A 249 -6.00 22.74 18.16
C ASP A 249 -5.72 22.06 19.50
N GLY A 250 -4.55 21.40 19.59
CA GLY A 250 -4.12 20.66 20.77
C GLY A 250 -4.76 19.27 20.95
N TYR A 251 -5.68 18.85 20.07
CA TYR A 251 -6.25 17.50 20.13
C TYR A 251 -5.22 16.44 19.72
N ARG A 252 -4.93 15.52 20.64
CA ARG A 252 -3.97 14.44 20.45
C ARG A 252 -4.69 13.16 20.08
N TRP A 253 -5.04 13.03 18.80
CA TRP A 253 -5.79 11.88 18.31
C TRP A 253 -5.07 10.53 18.49
N TRP A 254 -3.73 10.53 18.53
CA TRP A 254 -2.92 9.31 18.68
C TRP A 254 -2.87 8.75 20.11
N VAL A 255 -3.38 9.48 21.11
CA VAL A 255 -3.56 8.96 22.48
C VAL A 255 -5.01 8.62 22.78
N GLU A 256 -5.92 8.85 21.83
CA GLU A 256 -7.33 8.56 21.99
C GLU A 256 -7.57 7.04 22.02
N THR A 257 -8.27 6.59 23.06
CA THR A 257 -8.64 5.18 23.23
C THR A 257 -10.15 4.97 23.15
N GLU A 258 -10.93 6.06 23.17
CA GLU A 258 -12.39 5.99 23.04
C GLU A 258 -12.81 5.79 21.59
N LYS A 259 -13.64 4.77 21.37
CA LYS A 259 -14.22 4.45 20.06
C LYS A 259 -15.06 5.60 19.49
N ASP A 260 -15.92 6.17 20.34
CA ASP A 260 -16.88 7.21 20.00
C ASP A 260 -16.45 8.58 20.52
N SER A 261 -15.24 9.02 20.14
CA SER A 261 -14.67 10.30 20.57
C SER A 261 -15.63 11.47 20.31
N ASP A 262 -15.68 12.48 21.19
CA ASP A 262 -16.51 13.66 21.00
C ASP A 262 -16.04 14.50 19.79
N MET A 263 -16.83 14.45 18.73
CA MET A 263 -16.53 15.12 17.46
C MET A 263 -17.16 16.52 17.35
N ARG A 264 -17.84 17.06 18.38
CA ARG A 264 -18.57 18.34 18.29
C ARG A 264 -17.69 19.52 17.89
N ARG A 265 -16.40 19.46 18.22
CA ARG A 265 -15.40 20.50 17.91
C ARG A 265 -14.59 20.22 16.65
N TRP A 266 -14.86 19.13 15.95
CA TRP A 266 -14.14 18.76 14.74
C TRP A 266 -14.73 19.49 13.54
N THR A 267 -13.87 19.80 12.58
CA THR A 267 -14.33 20.37 11.31
C THR A 267 -14.60 19.24 10.32
N PHE A 268 -15.82 19.23 9.78
CA PHE A 268 -16.29 18.34 8.72
C PHE A 268 -16.68 19.10 7.47
#